data_AF-A0A938DDM3-F1
#
_entry.id   AF-A0A938DDM3-F1
#
_cell.length_a   1.000
_cell.length_b   1.000
_cell.length_c   1.000
_cell.angle_alpha   90.00
_cell.angle_beta   90.00
_cell.angle_gamma   90.00
#
_symmetry.space_group_name_H-M   'P 1'
#
loop_
_entity.id
_entity.type
_entity.pdbx_description
1 polymer ?
#
loop_
_entity_poly.entity_id
_entity_poly.type
_entity_poly.pdbx_seq_one_letter_code
_entity_poly.pdbx_strand_id
1 'polypeptide(L)'
;MFDWYRRCAYDDAQKKLFHQKGRAALRALAKELRLPPNSFDIRSCNGGDAVSGEIILHGESVYIQISQPATGADSGVLIRSCSGSRDYQGGRNHFAPLALLDEPAALAGHVRAVMSGDLSRISAIGPLAVKRLARGRG
;
A
#
# COMPACT_ATOMS: atom_id res chain seq x y z
N MET A 1 14.63 -6.96 0.10
CA MET A 1 13.38 -6.64 0.81
C MET A 1 13.66 -5.46 1.73
N PHE A 2 12.83 -4.42 1.72
CA PHE A 2 13.02 -3.24 2.55
C PHE A 2 12.30 -3.40 3.89
N ASP A 3 12.86 -2.90 4.99
CA ASP A 3 12.18 -2.92 6.28
C ASP A 3 11.18 -1.76 6.36
N TRP A 4 9.94 -2.03 5.94
CA TRP A 4 8.86 -1.06 5.94
C TRP A 4 8.36 -0.67 7.33
N TYR A 5 8.67 -1.45 8.37
CA TYR A 5 8.19 -1.23 9.74
C TYR A 5 9.23 -0.57 10.63
N ARG A 6 10.47 -0.39 10.14
CA ARG A 6 11.44 0.50 10.80
C ARG A 6 10.84 1.90 10.92
N ARG A 7 10.66 2.35 12.16
CA ARG A 7 9.95 3.59 12.51
C ARG A 7 10.58 4.81 11.83
N CYS A 8 9.75 5.60 11.16
CA CYS A 8 10.16 6.88 10.54
C CYS A 8 10.01 8.08 11.48
N ALA A 9 9.18 7.97 12.52
CA ALA A 9 8.93 9.07 13.45
C ALA A 9 10.25 9.51 14.12
N TYR A 10 10.54 10.81 14.01
CA TYR A 10 11.76 11.46 14.49
C TYR A 10 13.07 10.91 13.88
N ASP A 11 12.99 10.21 12.74
CA ASP A 11 14.15 9.73 11.96
C ASP A 11 14.01 10.21 10.49
N ASP A 12 14.53 11.40 10.22
CA ASP A 12 14.48 12.03 8.90
C ASP A 12 15.14 11.20 7.80
N ALA A 13 16.23 10.49 8.12
CA ALA A 13 16.94 9.67 7.15
C ALA A 13 16.10 8.46 6.76
N GLN A 14 15.54 7.77 7.75
CA GLN A 14 14.62 6.66 7.51
C GLN A 14 13.37 7.13 6.77
N LYS A 15 12.81 8.28 7.14
CA LYS A 15 11.64 8.86 6.48
C LYS A 15 11.90 9.15 5.00
N LYS A 16 13.05 9.74 4.67
CA LYS A 16 13.47 9.95 3.27
C LYS A 16 13.56 8.63 2.49
N LEU A 17 14.15 7.59 3.09
CA LEU A 17 14.23 6.26 2.48
C LEU A 17 12.85 5.64 2.28
N PHE A 18 11.98 5.72 3.29
CA PHE A 18 10.59 5.22 3.21
C PHE A 18 9.82 5.86 2.06
N HIS A 19 9.89 7.19 1.90
CA HIS A 19 9.25 7.89 0.78
C HIS A 19 9.87 7.54 -0.57
N GLN A 20 11.19 7.45 -0.66
CA GLN A 20 11.87 7.06 -1.90
C GLN A 20 11.46 5.65 -2.35
N LYS A 21 11.48 4.69 -1.42
CA LYS A 21 11.10 3.29 -1.67
C LYS A 21 9.61 3.15 -1.94
N GLY A 22 8.75 3.83 -1.17
CA GLY A 22 7.30 3.83 -1.37
C GLY A 22 6.91 4.35 -2.76
N ARG A 23 7.51 5.44 -3.23
CA ARG A 23 7.31 5.95 -4.60
C ARG A 23 7.73 4.93 -5.66
N ALA A 24 8.87 4.26 -5.45
CA ALA A 24 9.33 3.23 -6.38
C ALA A 24 8.38 2.02 -6.41
N ALA A 25 7.91 1.56 -5.25
CA ALA A 25 6.93 0.48 -5.15
C ALA A 25 5.61 0.82 -5.84
N LEU A 26 5.07 2.03 -5.64
CA LEU A 26 3.84 2.46 -6.32
C LEU A 26 4.00 2.57 -7.83
N ARG A 27 5.18 2.97 -8.34
CA ARG A 27 5.46 2.95 -9.78
C ARG A 27 5.49 1.53 -10.33
N ALA A 28 6.12 0.60 -9.61
CA ALA A 28 6.12 -0.82 -9.99
C ALA A 28 4.70 -1.40 -9.99
N LEU A 29 3.91 -1.07 -8.97
CA LEU A 29 2.51 -1.45 -8.88
C LEU A 29 1.67 -0.88 -10.03
N ALA A 30 1.83 0.40 -10.37
CA ALA A 30 1.14 1.02 -11.50
C ALA A 30 1.43 0.30 -12.82
N LYS A 31 2.70 -0.08 -13.03
CA LYS A 31 3.12 -0.88 -14.19
C LYS A 31 2.46 -2.26 -14.19
N GLU A 32 2.44 -2.93 -13.05
CA GLU A 32 1.83 -4.25 -12.89
C GLU A 32 0.30 -4.21 -13.13
N LEU A 33 -0.36 -3.16 -12.63
CA LEU A 33 -1.77 -2.88 -12.88
C LEU A 33 -2.06 -2.44 -14.32
N ARG A 34 -1.01 -2.15 -15.11
CA ARG A 34 -1.11 -1.62 -16.48
C ARG A 34 -1.95 -0.34 -16.53
N LEU A 35 -1.80 0.53 -15.54
CA LEU A 35 -2.47 1.83 -15.54
C LEU A 35 -1.97 2.65 -16.74
N PRO A 36 -2.86 3.27 -17.52
CA PRO A 36 -2.44 4.11 -18.63
C PRO A 36 -1.47 5.21 -18.19
N PRO A 37 -0.49 5.58 -19.03
CA PRO A 37 0.32 6.76 -18.78
C PRO A 37 -0.57 7.99 -18.59
N ASN A 38 -0.21 8.87 -17.65
CA ASN A 38 -0.95 10.09 -17.32
C ASN A 38 -2.35 9.91 -16.72
N SER A 39 -2.80 8.68 -16.44
CA SER A 39 -4.10 8.42 -15.78
C SER A 39 -4.01 8.33 -14.25
N PHE A 40 -2.83 8.60 -13.69
CA PHE A 40 -2.59 8.58 -12.25
C PHE A 40 -1.47 9.55 -11.87
N ASP A 41 -1.47 9.96 -10.61
CA ASP A 41 -0.42 10.76 -10.01
C ASP A 41 0.16 10.05 -8.78
N ILE A 42 1.44 10.28 -8.49
CA ILE A 42 2.13 9.77 -7.29
C ILE A 42 2.73 10.93 -6.50
N ARG A 43 2.18 11.17 -5.31
CA ARG A 43 2.59 12.26 -4.43
C ARG A 43 3.17 11.74 -3.11
N SER A 44 4.08 12.53 -2.55
CA SER A 44 4.61 12.34 -1.21
C SER A 44 4.14 13.49 -0.33
N CYS A 45 3.42 13.16 0.73
CA CYS A 45 2.95 14.09 1.75
C CYS A 45 3.76 13.80 3.02
N ASN A 46 4.84 14.54 3.25
CA ASN A 46 5.79 14.20 4.32
C ASN A 46 5.20 14.30 5.73
N GLY A 47 4.19 15.14 5.96
CA GLY A 47 3.66 15.39 7.31
C GLY A 47 4.72 15.91 8.28
N GLY A 48 4.39 15.98 9.58
CA GLY A 48 5.32 16.37 10.64
C GLY A 48 6.25 15.25 11.09
N ASP A 49 7.23 15.58 11.94
CA ASP A 49 8.31 14.67 12.36
C ASP A 49 7.82 13.42 13.10
N ALA A 50 6.69 13.51 13.80
CA ALA A 50 6.10 12.41 14.57
C ALA A 50 5.46 11.31 13.70
N VAL A 51 5.36 11.49 12.38
CA VAL A 51 4.69 10.55 11.47
C VAL A 51 5.59 10.17 10.30
N SER A 52 5.31 9.03 9.66
CA SER A 52 5.96 8.66 8.39
C SER A 52 5.61 9.61 7.25
N GLY A 53 4.49 10.33 7.35
CA GLY A 53 3.82 10.90 6.20
C GLY A 53 3.16 9.82 5.34
N GLU A 54 2.71 10.21 4.16
CA GLU A 54 1.92 9.39 3.25
C GLU A 54 2.53 9.43 1.84
N ILE A 55 2.55 8.30 1.16
CA ILE A 55 2.80 8.22 -0.28
C ILE A 55 1.52 7.75 -0.95
N ILE A 56 1.01 8.56 -1.86
CA ILE A 56 -0.31 8.35 -2.46
C ILE A 56 -0.15 8.10 -3.95
N LEU A 57 -0.76 7.03 -4.46
CA LEU A 57 -1.11 6.86 -5.86
C LEU A 57 -2.60 7.14 -6.01
N HIS A 58 -2.96 8.11 -6.84
CA HIS A 58 -4.34 8.42 -7.14
C HIS A 58 -4.56 8.35 -8.64
N GLY A 59 -5.32 7.34 -9.07
CA GLY A 59 -5.77 7.16 -10.44
C GLY A 59 -7.28 7.30 -10.55
N GLU A 60 -7.80 7.20 -11.77
CA GLU A 60 -9.23 7.35 -12.03
C GLU A 60 -10.09 6.29 -11.32
N SER A 61 -9.60 5.07 -11.20
CA SER A 61 -10.36 3.93 -10.66
C SER A 61 -9.85 3.43 -9.31
N VAL A 62 -8.75 4.00 -8.79
CA VAL A 62 -8.15 3.55 -7.55
C VAL A 62 -7.41 4.67 -6.80
N TYR A 63 -7.54 4.66 -5.48
CA TYR A 63 -6.74 5.44 -4.56
C TYR A 63 -5.96 4.50 -3.64
N ILE A 64 -4.64 4.66 -3.61
CA ILE A 64 -3.73 3.87 -2.78
C ILE A 64 -2.90 4.82 -1.93
N GLN A 65 -2.85 4.57 -0.63
CA GLN A 65 -2.05 5.33 0.31
C GLN A 65 -1.15 4.40 1.12
N ILE A 66 0.11 4.77 1.26
CA ILE A 66 1.11 4.08 2.06
C ILE A 66 1.50 4.97 3.25
N SER A 67 1.37 4.46 4.46
CA SER A 67 1.88 5.09 5.68
C SER A 67 2.15 4.06 6.78
N GLN A 68 2.98 4.42 7.77
CA GLN A 68 3.12 3.61 8.98
C GLN A 68 1.93 3.91 9.91
N PRO A 69 1.08 2.92 10.23
CA PRO A 69 -0.05 3.15 11.12
C PRO A 69 0.45 3.43 12.54
N ALA A 70 -0.08 4.47 13.18
CA ALA A 70 0.28 4.86 14.55
C ALA A 70 0.01 3.74 15.58
N THR A 71 -0.94 2.85 15.27
CA THR A 71 -1.30 1.69 16.10
C THR A 71 -0.31 0.53 16.01
N GLY A 72 0.63 0.56 15.06
CA GLY A 72 1.51 -0.56 14.75
C GLY A 72 0.82 -1.76 14.10
N ALA A 73 -0.46 -1.62 13.72
CA ALA A 73 -1.21 -2.67 13.02
C ALA A 73 -0.61 -2.96 11.64
N ASP A 74 -0.86 -4.15 11.12
CA ASP A 74 -0.36 -4.54 9.79
C ASP A 74 -1.30 -4.05 8.66
N SER A 75 -1.49 -2.73 8.60
CA SER A 75 -2.52 -2.06 7.78
C SER A 75 -1.97 -0.81 7.08
N GLY A 76 -0.68 -0.78 6.78
CA GLY A 76 -0.02 0.43 6.27
C GLY A 76 -0.26 0.72 4.79
N VAL A 77 -0.97 -0.15 4.06
CA VAL A 77 -1.45 0.12 2.70
C VAL A 77 -2.97 0.27 2.73
N LEU A 78 -3.48 1.46 2.46
CA LEU A 78 -4.89 1.73 2.24
C LEU A 78 -5.20 1.69 0.74
N ILE A 79 -6.27 0.99 0.36
CA ILE A 79 -6.75 0.83 -1.00
C ILE A 79 -8.24 1.18 -1.02
N ARG A 80 -8.66 2.03 -1.96
CA ARG A 80 -10.06 2.35 -2.25
C ARG A 80 -10.29 2.32 -3.76
N SER A 81 -11.47 1.89 -4.18
CA SER A 81 -11.94 2.17 -5.54
C SER A 81 -12.27 3.66 -5.70
N CYS A 82 -12.20 4.17 -6.92
CA CYS A 82 -12.57 5.55 -7.25
C CYS A 82 -13.51 5.59 -8.45
N SER A 83 -14.34 6.64 -8.51
CA SER A 83 -15.26 6.95 -9.59
C SER A 83 -14.76 8.15 -10.41
N GLY A 84 -13.50 8.12 -10.83
CA GLY A 84 -12.81 9.20 -11.55
C GLY A 84 -11.74 9.91 -10.71
N SER A 85 -10.88 10.69 -11.37
CA SER A 85 -9.72 11.38 -10.76
C SER A 85 -10.08 12.51 -9.78
N ARG A 86 -11.35 12.93 -9.74
CA ARG A 86 -11.89 13.91 -8.79
C ARG A 86 -12.69 13.28 -7.65
N ASP A 87 -12.76 11.95 -7.60
CA ASP A 87 -13.35 11.26 -6.47
C ASP A 87 -12.34 11.20 -5.31
N TYR A 88 -12.58 12.03 -4.30
CA TYR A 88 -11.76 12.13 -3.08
C TYR A 88 -12.39 11.38 -1.89
N GLN A 89 -13.64 10.94 -2.00
CA GLN A 89 -14.29 10.08 -0.99
C GLN A 89 -13.89 8.63 -1.21
N GLY A 90 -13.90 8.18 -2.47
CA GLY A 90 -13.62 6.81 -2.86
C GLY A 90 -14.64 5.82 -2.28
N GLY A 91 -14.43 4.54 -2.61
CA GLY A 91 -15.13 3.42 -1.99
C GLY A 91 -14.67 3.14 -0.56
N ARG A 92 -15.14 2.02 -0.02
CA ARG A 92 -14.78 1.54 1.33
C ARG A 92 -13.26 1.35 1.48
N ASN A 93 -12.75 1.58 2.68
CA ASN A 93 -11.35 1.36 3.01
C ASN A 93 -11.03 -0.15 3.04
N HIS A 94 -10.04 -0.55 2.24
CA HIS A 94 -9.42 -1.86 2.29
C HIS A 94 -7.95 -1.70 2.70
N PHE A 95 -7.51 -2.53 3.65
CA PHE A 95 -6.17 -2.44 4.18
C PHE A 95 -5.35 -3.68 3.83
N ALA A 96 -4.06 -3.46 3.62
CA ALA A 96 -3.09 -4.51 3.41
C ALA A 96 -1.77 -4.23 4.14
N PRO A 97 -0.95 -5.27 4.39
CA PRO A 97 0.38 -5.14 4.96
C PRO A 97 1.34 -4.30 4.10
N LEU A 98 2.26 -3.57 4.74
CA LEU A 98 3.35 -2.88 4.03
C LEU A 98 4.30 -3.86 3.35
N ALA A 99 4.44 -5.08 3.86
CA ALA A 99 5.27 -6.12 3.26
C ALA A 99 4.90 -6.42 1.79
N LEU A 100 3.64 -6.25 1.40
CA LEU A 100 3.20 -6.46 0.01
C LEU A 100 3.79 -5.45 -0.98
N LEU A 101 4.43 -4.37 -0.52
CA LEU A 101 5.11 -3.41 -1.39
C LEU A 101 6.36 -4.00 -2.07
N ASP A 102 6.93 -5.07 -1.51
CA ASP A 102 8.00 -5.85 -2.16
C ASP A 102 7.44 -6.91 -3.15
N GLU A 103 6.12 -7.11 -3.18
CA GLU A 103 5.43 -8.13 -3.98
C GLU A 103 4.37 -7.49 -4.92
N PRO A 104 4.79 -6.74 -5.96
CA PRO A 104 3.87 -5.93 -6.77
C PRO A 104 2.76 -6.74 -7.45
N ALA A 105 3.03 -8.00 -7.85
CA ALA A 105 2.03 -8.87 -8.45
C ALA A 105 0.93 -9.28 -7.45
N ALA A 106 1.31 -9.63 -6.21
CA ALA A 106 0.37 -9.98 -5.15
C ALA A 106 -0.47 -8.76 -4.74
N LEU A 107 0.19 -7.60 -4.56
CA LEU A 107 -0.49 -6.34 -4.27
C LEU A 107 -1.45 -5.93 -5.40
N ALA A 108 -1.06 -6.10 -6.66
CA ALA A 108 -1.93 -5.84 -7.80
C ALA A 108 -3.16 -6.75 -7.81
N GLY A 109 -3.04 -8.01 -7.39
CA GLY A 109 -4.18 -8.91 -7.19
C GLY A 109 -5.19 -8.34 -6.18
N HIS A 110 -4.71 -7.87 -5.04
CA HIS A 110 -5.55 -7.22 -4.02
C HIS A 110 -6.21 -5.95 -4.56
N VAL A 111 -5.45 -5.08 -5.22
CA VAL A 111 -5.97 -3.83 -5.80
C VAL A 111 -7.05 -4.10 -6.84
N ARG A 112 -6.86 -5.06 -7.75
CA ARG A 112 -7.88 -5.44 -8.75
C ARG A 112 -9.16 -5.97 -8.10
N ALA A 113 -9.04 -6.72 -7.01
CA ALA A 113 -10.20 -7.18 -6.25
C ALA A 113 -11.00 -5.99 -5.67
N VAL A 114 -10.31 -4.99 -5.11
CA VAL A 114 -10.96 -3.75 -4.61
C VAL A 114 -11.59 -2.95 -5.76
N MET A 115 -10.89 -2.76 -6.88
CA MET A 115 -11.40 -2.03 -8.04
C MET A 115 -12.66 -2.67 -8.65
N SER A 116 -12.73 -4.01 -8.66
CA SER A 116 -13.88 -4.75 -9.20
C SER A 116 -15.02 -4.97 -8.21
N GLY A 117 -14.80 -4.71 -6.91
CA GLY A 117 -15.72 -5.08 -5.84
C GLY A 117 -15.75 -6.57 -5.51
N ASP A 118 -15.00 -7.42 -6.21
CA ASP A 118 -14.91 -8.86 -5.95
C ASP A 118 -13.91 -9.16 -4.82
N LEU A 119 -14.33 -8.85 -3.60
CA LEU A 119 -13.51 -9.01 -2.38
C LEU A 119 -13.28 -10.49 -2.01
N SER A 120 -13.99 -11.44 -2.63
CA SER A 120 -13.77 -12.88 -2.41
C SER A 120 -12.31 -13.28 -2.70
N ARG A 121 -11.66 -12.55 -3.62
CA ARG A 121 -10.26 -12.74 -4.04
C ARG A 121 -9.22 -12.20 -3.06
N ILE A 122 -9.62 -11.38 -2.08
CA ILE A 122 -8.72 -10.84 -1.06
C ILE A 122 -8.48 -11.86 0.07
N SER A 123 -9.43 -12.78 0.29
CA SER A 123 -9.39 -13.77 1.38
C SER A 123 -8.18 -14.72 1.33
N ALA A 124 -7.49 -14.83 0.19
CA ALA A 124 -6.32 -15.67 0.01
C ALA A 124 -4.98 -15.01 0.43
N ILE A 125 -4.96 -13.71 0.73
CA ILE A 125 -3.72 -12.93 0.92
C ILE A 125 -3.69 -12.18 2.27
N GLY A 126 -4.60 -12.52 3.19
CA GLY A 126 -4.60 -11.97 4.55
C GLY A 126 -3.55 -12.66 5.45
N PRO A 127 -3.19 -12.07 6.60
CA PRO A 127 -2.15 -12.58 7.52
C PRO A 127 -2.40 -13.98 8.10
N LEU A 128 -3.54 -14.62 7.81
CA LEU A 128 -3.75 -16.05 8.06
C LEU A 128 -3.08 -17.00 7.04
N ALA A 129 -2.69 -16.53 5.85
CA ALA A 129 -1.94 -17.34 4.89
C ALA A 129 -0.44 -17.44 5.27
N VAL A 130 0.07 -16.49 6.06
CA VAL A 130 1.47 -16.47 6.58
C VAL A 130 1.56 -17.13 7.97
N LYS A 131 0.83 -18.23 8.19
CA LYS A 131 1.06 -19.10 9.37
C LYS A 131 0.84 -20.58 9.03
N ARG A 132 1.80 -21.19 8.34
CA ARG A 132 2.18 -22.60 8.59
C ARG A 132 3.47 -23.04 7.88
N LEU A 133 4.59 -22.40 8.19
CA LEU A 133 5.88 -23.08 8.14
C LEU A 133 6.75 -22.57 9.30
N ALA A 134 7.44 -23.47 9.99
CA ALA A 134 8.23 -23.26 11.22
C ALA A 134 7.46 -23.06 12.55
N ARG A 135 6.72 -24.10 12.97
CA ARG A 135 6.78 -24.61 14.36
C ARG A 135 6.39 -26.10 14.41
N GLY A 136 7.33 -26.96 14.00
CA GLY A 136 7.42 -28.35 14.47
C GLY A 136 8.64 -28.39 15.39
N ARG A 137 8.45 -28.39 16.72
CA ARG A 137 8.61 -29.55 17.60
C ARG A 137 9.72 -30.51 17.15
N GLY A 138 10.85 -30.40 17.86
CA GLY A 138 11.93 -31.35 17.99
C GLY A 138 12.70 -30.93 19.23
#